data_AF-A0AA43FGP3-F1
#
_entry.id   AF-A0AA43FGP3-F1
#
_cell.length_a   1.000
_cell.length_b   1.000
_cell.length_c   1.000
_cell.angle_alpha   90.00
_cell.angle_beta   90.00
_cell.angle_gamma   90.00
#
_symmetry.space_group_name_H-M   'P 1'
#
loop_
_entity.id
_entity.type
_entity.pdbx_description
1 polymer ?
#
loop_
_entity_poly.entity_id
_entity_poly.type
_entity_poly.pdbx_seq_one_letter_code
_entity_poly.pdbx_strand_id
1 'polypeptide(L)'
;MSNVQKMLDIRAQMKELSGQMNDAEANEYMDAVSGFNPRMFKIINTVSPDAGVCFGNYYSTVFSDGALSQKIKELMFMSGGVGTMSSKCIVHVIPACENGASIGEIFEAATVGVILGGFSPRGAGIPYAFDYALKCIEGATAYHNELKASGNKAKAKAAGFEAMAVRPANIDGGIDR
;
A
#
# COMPACT_ATOMS: atom_id res chain seq x y z
N MET A 1 -14.76 36.71 -7.86
CA MET A 1 -14.87 35.83 -6.67
C MET A 1 -13.55 35.83 -5.92
N SER A 2 -13.59 35.92 -4.59
CA SER A 2 -12.41 35.75 -3.74
C SER A 2 -11.90 34.30 -3.79
N ASN A 3 -10.63 34.07 -3.46
CA ASN A 3 -10.07 32.72 -3.36
C ASN A 3 -10.82 31.85 -2.33
N VAL A 4 -11.36 32.49 -1.29
CA VAL A 4 -12.20 31.83 -0.28
C VAL A 4 -13.51 31.34 -0.89
N GLN A 5 -14.19 32.16 -1.69
CA GLN A 5 -15.45 31.74 -2.32
C GLN A 5 -15.24 30.56 -3.27
N LYS A 6 -14.18 30.60 -4.09
CA LYS A 6 -13.83 29.48 -4.99
C LYS A 6 -13.60 28.18 -4.22
N MET A 7 -12.93 28.23 -3.06
CA MET A 7 -12.70 27.06 -2.22
C MET A 7 -14.02 26.52 -1.64
N LEU A 8 -14.93 27.39 -1.20
CA LEU A 8 -16.25 26.98 -0.70
C LEU A 8 -17.09 26.32 -1.79
N ASP A 9 -17.05 26.85 -3.02
CA ASP A 9 -17.77 26.30 -4.16
C ASP A 9 -17.22 24.91 -4.55
N ILE A 10 -15.89 24.73 -4.57
CA ILE A 10 -15.25 23.43 -4.80
C ILE A 10 -15.68 22.41 -3.73
N ARG A 11 -15.71 22.80 -2.45
CA ARG A 11 -16.18 21.92 -1.37
C ARG A 11 -17.64 21.52 -1.54
N ALA A 12 -18.49 22.44 -1.98
CA ALA A 12 -19.89 22.12 -2.25
C ALA A 12 -20.02 21.08 -3.38
N GLN A 13 -19.26 21.23 -4.46
CA GLN A 13 -19.21 20.28 -5.57
C GLN A 13 -18.66 18.91 -5.15
N MET A 14 -17.60 18.87 -4.35
CA MET A 14 -17.04 17.63 -3.81
C MET A 14 -18.05 16.87 -2.95
N LYS A 15 -18.82 17.62 -2.13
CA LYS A 15 -19.85 17.06 -1.25
C LYS A 15 -21.04 16.50 -2.03
N GLU A 16 -21.37 17.10 -3.17
CA GLU A 16 -22.40 16.61 -4.09
C GLU A 16 -21.94 15.33 -4.80
N LEU A 17 -20.66 15.27 -5.20
CA LEU A 17 -20.03 14.10 -5.83
C LEU A 17 -19.82 12.91 -4.88
N SER A 18 -19.49 13.15 -3.61
CA SER A 18 -19.22 12.08 -2.62
C SER A 18 -20.48 11.50 -1.98
N GLY A 19 -21.63 12.19 -2.11
CA GLY A 19 -22.78 11.96 -1.23
C GLY A 19 -22.46 12.38 0.22
N GLN A 20 -23.49 12.53 1.06
CA GLN A 20 -23.31 12.82 2.48
C GLN A 20 -22.90 11.55 3.24
N MET A 21 -21.71 11.00 2.95
CA MET A 21 -21.15 9.88 3.71
C MET A 21 -20.65 10.36 5.08
N ASN A 22 -20.93 9.59 6.13
CA ASN A 22 -20.24 9.72 7.40
C ASN A 22 -18.84 9.07 7.34
N ASP A 23 -18.07 9.18 8.42
CA ASP A 23 -16.70 8.68 8.49
C ASP A 23 -16.60 7.15 8.35
N ALA A 24 -17.55 6.40 8.92
CA ALA A 24 -17.62 4.95 8.80
C ALA A 24 -17.95 4.51 7.36
N GLU A 25 -18.94 5.14 6.73
CA GLU A 25 -19.35 4.88 5.35
C GLU A 25 -18.22 5.19 4.36
N ALA A 26 -17.52 6.32 4.54
CA ALA A 26 -16.36 6.66 3.72
C ALA A 26 -15.20 5.67 3.92
N ASN A 27 -15.00 5.16 5.14
CA ASN A 27 -13.99 4.15 5.41
C ASN A 27 -14.28 2.81 4.73
N GLU A 28 -15.53 2.37 4.74
CA GLU A 28 -15.96 1.15 4.05
C GLU A 28 -15.84 1.31 2.54
N TYR A 29 -16.28 2.45 2.00
CA TYR A 29 -16.15 2.78 0.59
C TYR A 29 -14.69 2.76 0.12
N MET A 30 -13.80 3.40 0.86
CA MET A 30 -12.38 3.47 0.48
C MET A 30 -11.69 2.10 0.57
N ASP A 31 -12.05 1.26 1.54
CA ASP A 31 -11.55 -0.12 1.61
C ASP A 31 -11.96 -0.92 0.38
N ALA A 32 -13.23 -0.78 -0.04
CA ALA A 32 -13.75 -1.43 -1.23
C ALA A 32 -13.09 -0.94 -2.54
N VAL A 33 -12.87 0.37 -2.67
CA VAL A 33 -12.33 0.98 -3.90
C VAL A 33 -10.81 0.83 -4.03
N SER A 34 -10.08 0.91 -2.91
CA SER A 34 -8.61 0.88 -2.89
C SER A 34 -8.05 -0.51 -2.57
N GLY A 35 -8.90 -1.48 -2.22
CA GLY A 35 -8.48 -2.80 -1.77
C GLY A 35 -7.87 -2.82 -0.38
N PHE A 36 -7.66 -1.68 0.28
CA PHE A 36 -7.29 -1.59 1.68
C PHE A 36 -7.54 -0.17 2.21
N ASN A 37 -7.79 -0.03 3.50
CA ASN A 37 -7.98 1.27 4.16
C ASN A 37 -6.83 1.61 5.14
N PRO A 38 -5.73 2.25 4.66
CA PRO A 38 -4.62 2.66 5.50
C PRO A 38 -5.02 3.77 6.48
N ARG A 39 -4.27 3.93 7.58
CA ARG A 39 -4.52 4.95 8.61
C ARG A 39 -4.75 6.36 8.05
N MET A 40 -4.09 6.73 6.95
CA MET A 40 -4.27 8.04 6.31
C MET A 40 -5.72 8.26 5.86
N PHE A 41 -6.36 7.26 5.26
CA PHE A 41 -7.76 7.31 4.81
C PHE A 41 -8.70 7.43 6.00
N LYS A 42 -8.46 6.63 7.05
CA LYS A 42 -9.22 6.73 8.30
C LYS A 42 -9.16 8.12 8.92
N ILE A 43 -8.00 8.78 8.88
CA ILE A 43 -7.84 10.14 9.43
C ILE A 43 -8.50 11.20 8.57
N ILE A 44 -8.34 11.17 7.24
CA ILE A 44 -8.99 12.17 6.38
C ILE A 44 -10.51 12.07 6.52
N ASN A 45 -11.06 10.87 6.68
CA ASN A 45 -12.49 10.65 6.83
C ASN A 45 -13.06 11.18 8.15
N THR A 46 -12.28 11.35 9.22
CA THR A 46 -12.81 11.98 10.45
C THR A 46 -12.97 13.50 10.32
N VAL A 47 -12.34 14.12 9.32
CA VAL A 47 -12.30 15.58 9.15
C VAL A 47 -13.03 16.02 7.87
N SER A 48 -12.91 15.24 6.79
CA SER A 48 -13.42 15.55 5.45
C SER A 48 -13.64 14.24 4.67
N PRO A 49 -14.77 13.54 4.91
CA PRO A 49 -15.13 12.32 4.17
C PRO A 49 -15.16 12.52 2.65
N ASP A 50 -15.61 13.69 2.20
CA ASP A 50 -15.64 14.11 0.80
C ASP A 50 -14.24 14.14 0.16
N ALA A 51 -13.27 14.75 0.84
CA ALA A 51 -11.88 14.77 0.37
C ALA A 51 -11.24 13.37 0.41
N GLY A 52 -11.59 12.57 1.42
CA GLY A 52 -11.21 11.17 1.50
C GLY A 52 -11.68 10.36 0.30
N VAL A 53 -12.98 10.40 0.00
CA VAL A 53 -13.59 9.73 -1.16
C VAL A 53 -12.95 10.18 -2.47
N CYS A 54 -12.76 11.49 -2.68
CA CYS A 54 -12.09 12.00 -3.88
C CYS A 54 -10.64 11.48 -4.00
N PHE A 55 -9.89 11.44 -2.90
CA PHE A 55 -8.55 10.88 -2.91
C PHE A 55 -8.56 9.38 -3.21
N GLY A 56 -9.47 8.61 -2.60
CA GLY A 56 -9.63 7.18 -2.86
C GLY A 56 -9.95 6.87 -4.32
N ASN A 57 -10.78 7.70 -4.95
CA ASN A 57 -11.10 7.57 -6.37
C ASN A 57 -9.91 7.88 -7.27
N TYR A 58 -9.17 8.95 -7.00
CA TYR A 58 -7.92 9.20 -7.72
C TYR A 58 -6.94 8.05 -7.53
N TYR A 59 -6.76 7.60 -6.29
CA TYR A 59 -5.86 6.52 -5.93
C TYR A 59 -6.19 5.23 -6.69
N SER A 60 -7.45 4.80 -6.73
CA SER A 60 -7.85 3.59 -7.46
C SER A 60 -7.65 3.72 -8.97
N THR A 61 -7.85 4.91 -9.54
CA THR A 61 -7.59 5.14 -10.99
C THR A 61 -6.11 4.99 -11.34
N VAL A 62 -5.19 5.34 -10.42
CA VAL A 62 -3.76 5.17 -10.63
C VAL A 62 -3.41 3.69 -10.77
N PHE A 63 -3.95 2.83 -9.90
CA PHE A 63 -3.65 1.40 -9.87
C PHE A 63 -4.50 0.55 -10.83
N SER A 64 -5.61 1.08 -11.36
CA SER A 64 -6.45 0.39 -12.35
C SER A 64 -5.67 -0.02 -13.60
N ASP A 65 -6.13 -1.06 -14.31
CA ASP A 65 -5.53 -1.48 -15.57
C ASP A 65 -5.48 -0.35 -16.61
N GLY A 66 -4.39 -0.31 -17.38
CA GLY A 66 -4.19 0.60 -18.50
C GLY A 66 -3.10 0.08 -19.43
N ALA A 67 -2.21 0.94 -19.92
CA ALA A 67 -1.03 0.52 -20.68
C ALA A 67 -0.09 -0.40 -19.86
N LEU A 68 -0.10 -0.23 -18.53
CA LEU A 68 0.45 -1.17 -17.56
C LEU A 68 -0.70 -1.82 -16.81
N SER A 69 -0.63 -3.13 -16.58
CA SER A 69 -1.62 -3.81 -15.76
C SER A 69 -1.49 -3.40 -14.29
N GLN A 70 -2.57 -3.57 -13.53
CA GLN A 70 -2.59 -3.32 -12.09
C GLN A 70 -1.45 -4.06 -11.41
N LYS A 71 -1.27 -5.37 -11.69
CA LYS A 71 -0.15 -6.17 -11.17
C LYS A 71 1.21 -5.46 -11.29
N ILE A 72 1.51 -4.91 -12.46
CA ILE A 72 2.79 -4.23 -12.70
C ILE A 72 2.89 -2.93 -11.89
N LYS A 73 1.81 -2.14 -11.82
CA LYS A 73 1.79 -0.90 -11.04
C LYS A 73 1.94 -1.15 -9.54
N GLU A 74 1.29 -2.20 -9.03
CA GLU A 74 1.43 -2.63 -7.64
C GLU A 74 2.87 -3.05 -7.32
N LEU A 75 3.50 -3.85 -8.19
CA LEU A 75 4.91 -4.24 -8.06
C LEU A 75 5.86 -3.03 -8.08
N MET A 76 5.63 -2.07 -8.99
CA MET A 76 6.42 -0.83 -9.07
C MET A 76 6.31 -0.01 -7.78
N PHE A 77 5.10 0.18 -7.26
CA PHE A 77 4.88 0.96 -6.05
C PHE A 77 5.42 0.25 -4.81
N MET A 78 5.26 -1.07 -4.72
CA MET A 78 5.87 -1.91 -3.69
C MET A 78 7.39 -1.77 -3.69
N SER A 79 8.03 -1.83 -4.87
CA SER A 79 9.47 -1.63 -5.04
C SER A 79 9.94 -0.27 -4.51
N GLY A 80 9.20 0.80 -4.81
CA GLY A 80 9.43 2.13 -4.22
C GLY A 80 9.26 2.14 -2.70
N GLY A 81 8.30 1.37 -2.17
CA GLY A 81 8.11 1.15 -0.74
C GLY A 81 9.30 0.49 -0.06
N VAL A 82 9.93 -0.50 -0.72
CA VAL A 82 11.19 -1.11 -0.28
C VAL A 82 12.32 -0.08 -0.28
N GLY A 83 12.50 0.64 -1.40
CA GLY A 83 13.57 1.64 -1.53
C GLY A 83 13.42 2.86 -0.61
N THR A 84 12.21 3.14 -0.11
CA THR A 84 11.93 4.18 0.89
C THR A 84 11.72 3.65 2.29
N MET A 85 11.89 2.34 2.51
CA MET A 85 11.75 1.67 3.81
C MET A 85 10.40 2.01 4.48
N SER A 86 9.33 2.02 3.69
CA SER A 86 8.00 2.43 4.15
C SER A 86 7.11 1.21 4.38
N SER A 87 6.86 0.90 5.65
CA SER A 87 5.94 -0.18 6.05
C SER A 87 4.53 0.03 5.52
N LYS A 88 4.17 1.29 5.22
CA LYS A 88 2.89 1.70 4.68
C LYS A 88 2.79 1.55 3.16
N CYS A 89 3.93 1.44 2.47
CA CYS A 89 3.98 1.31 1.01
C CYS A 89 4.24 -0.14 0.58
N ILE A 90 4.97 -0.93 1.37
CA ILE A 90 5.21 -2.34 1.04
C ILE A 90 3.94 -3.21 1.10
N VAL A 91 2.87 -2.73 1.74
CA VAL A 91 1.54 -3.40 1.76
C VAL A 91 0.97 -3.70 0.38
N HIS A 92 1.43 -2.98 -0.64
CA HIS A 92 1.11 -3.21 -2.05
C HIS A 92 1.54 -4.58 -2.59
N VAL A 93 2.39 -5.31 -1.85
CA VAL A 93 2.67 -6.72 -2.11
C VAL A 93 1.39 -7.57 -2.15
N ILE A 94 0.40 -7.28 -1.30
CA ILE A 94 -0.82 -8.09 -1.22
C ILE A 94 -1.76 -7.82 -2.42
N PRO A 95 -2.09 -6.56 -2.78
CA PRO A 95 -2.76 -6.26 -4.05
C PRO A 95 -2.03 -6.84 -5.28
N ALA A 96 -0.69 -6.83 -5.31
CA ALA A 96 0.06 -7.45 -6.40
C ALA A 96 -0.22 -8.96 -6.49
N CYS A 97 -0.19 -9.67 -5.35
CA CYS A 97 -0.53 -11.10 -5.29
C CYS A 97 -2.01 -11.38 -5.63
N GLU A 98 -2.95 -10.52 -5.21
CA GLU A 98 -4.37 -10.62 -5.59
C GLU A 98 -4.57 -10.47 -7.11
N ASN A 99 -3.68 -9.73 -7.77
CA ASN A 99 -3.59 -9.55 -9.22
C ASN A 99 -2.66 -10.55 -9.92
N GLY A 100 -2.29 -11.65 -9.24
CA GLY A 100 -1.57 -12.76 -9.84
C GLY A 100 -0.06 -12.60 -9.91
N ALA A 101 0.53 -11.68 -9.16
CA ALA A 101 1.99 -11.68 -8.96
C ALA A 101 2.41 -12.97 -8.25
N SER A 102 3.45 -13.59 -8.79
CA SER A 102 4.14 -14.73 -8.18
C SER A 102 5.17 -14.27 -7.15
N ILE A 103 5.59 -15.19 -6.27
CA ILE A 103 6.69 -14.94 -5.32
C ILE A 103 7.98 -14.51 -6.08
N GLY A 104 8.23 -15.07 -7.27
CA GLY A 104 9.38 -14.71 -8.10
C GLY A 104 9.31 -13.26 -8.59
N GLU A 105 8.16 -12.80 -9.09
CA GLU A 105 7.98 -11.39 -9.50
C GLU A 105 8.11 -10.43 -8.31
N ILE A 106 7.60 -10.81 -7.13
CA ILE A 106 7.76 -10.02 -5.89
C ILE A 106 9.24 -9.94 -5.50
N PHE A 107 9.97 -11.05 -5.56
CA PHE A 107 11.41 -11.08 -5.27
C PHE A 107 12.20 -10.15 -6.21
N GLU A 108 11.98 -10.26 -7.53
CA GLU A 108 12.63 -9.39 -8.51
C GLU A 108 12.29 -7.90 -8.28
N ALA A 109 11.02 -7.56 -8.07
CA ALA A 109 10.62 -6.18 -7.80
C ALA A 109 11.19 -5.64 -6.47
N ALA A 110 11.22 -6.46 -5.42
CA ALA A 110 11.77 -6.08 -4.12
C ALA A 110 13.28 -5.86 -4.20
N THR A 111 14.02 -6.69 -4.95
CA THR A 111 15.46 -6.51 -5.16
C THR A 111 15.80 -5.24 -5.95
N VAL A 112 14.98 -4.87 -6.94
CA VAL A 112 15.07 -3.53 -7.57
C VAL A 112 14.91 -2.43 -6.50
N GLY A 113 13.95 -2.60 -5.60
CA GLY A 113 13.70 -1.68 -4.49
C GLY A 113 14.90 -1.51 -3.55
N VAL A 114 15.62 -2.59 -3.26
CA VAL A 114 16.86 -2.55 -2.48
C VAL A 114 17.90 -1.63 -3.13
N ILE A 115 18.07 -1.73 -4.45
CA ILE A 115 19.00 -0.87 -5.20
C ILE A 115 18.51 0.58 -5.24
N LEU A 116 17.19 0.81 -5.34
CA LEU A 116 16.59 2.15 -5.26
C LEU A 116 16.83 2.84 -3.91
N GLY A 117 17.02 2.06 -2.82
CA GLY A 117 17.43 2.58 -1.51
C GLY A 117 18.79 3.28 -1.48
N GLY A 118 19.55 3.20 -2.58
CA GLY A 118 20.73 4.01 -2.86
C GLY A 118 22.04 3.41 -2.33
N PHE A 119 23.01 3.26 -3.24
CA PHE A 119 24.39 2.87 -2.92
C PHE A 119 25.23 4.10 -2.50
N SER A 120 24.76 4.85 -1.50
CA SER A 120 25.59 5.94 -0.97
C SER A 120 26.63 5.36 -0.01
N PRO A 121 27.93 5.67 -0.16
CA PRO A 121 28.90 5.36 0.88
C PRO A 121 28.43 5.99 2.19
N ARG A 122 28.20 5.17 3.23
CA ARG A 122 27.62 5.54 4.55
C ARG A 122 26.10 5.78 4.60
N GLY A 123 25.35 5.49 3.54
CA GLY A 123 23.88 5.51 3.59
C GLY A 123 23.35 4.26 4.29
N ALA A 124 22.51 4.43 5.31
CA ALA A 124 21.85 3.31 5.99
C ALA A 124 20.75 2.65 5.14
N GLY A 125 20.47 3.17 3.93
CA GLY A 125 19.32 2.79 3.11
C GLY A 125 19.29 1.32 2.69
N ILE A 126 20.43 0.74 2.28
CA ILE A 126 20.46 -0.63 1.75
C ILE A 126 20.18 -1.70 2.82
N PRO A 127 20.86 -1.71 3.99
CA PRO A 127 20.56 -2.69 5.05
C PRO A 127 19.09 -2.70 5.46
N TYR A 128 18.47 -1.53 5.63
CA TYR A 128 17.04 -1.47 5.93
C TYR A 128 16.18 -1.88 4.75
N ALA A 129 16.52 -1.50 3.51
CA ALA A 129 15.77 -1.95 2.34
C ALA A 129 15.73 -3.48 2.22
N PHE A 130 16.77 -4.21 2.66
CA PHE A 130 16.71 -5.67 2.76
C PHE A 130 15.67 -6.18 3.77
N ASP A 131 15.50 -5.53 4.92
CA ASP A 131 14.42 -5.87 5.89
C ASP A 131 13.04 -5.67 5.26
N TYR A 132 12.84 -4.56 4.53
CA TYR A 132 11.58 -4.32 3.82
C TYR A 132 11.35 -5.27 2.64
N ALA A 133 12.40 -5.66 1.92
CA ALA A 133 12.32 -6.67 0.87
C ALA A 133 11.95 -8.05 1.45
N LEU A 134 12.55 -8.44 2.58
CA LEU A 134 12.22 -9.69 3.28
C LEU A 134 10.75 -9.72 3.68
N LYS A 135 10.23 -8.64 4.27
CA LYS A 135 8.80 -8.54 4.62
C LYS A 135 7.88 -8.72 3.41
N CYS A 136 8.24 -8.19 2.24
CA CYS A 136 7.47 -8.42 1.02
C CYS A 136 7.47 -9.90 0.64
N ILE A 137 8.62 -10.55 0.67
CA ILE A 137 8.75 -11.98 0.33
C ILE A 137 7.98 -12.85 1.32
N GLU A 138 8.07 -12.57 2.62
CA GLU A 138 7.35 -13.28 3.68
C GLU A 138 5.84 -13.08 3.54
N GLY A 139 5.39 -11.85 3.30
CA GLY A 139 3.99 -11.53 3.05
C GLY A 139 3.41 -12.26 1.84
N ALA A 140 4.13 -12.23 0.71
CA ALA A 140 3.73 -12.97 -0.49
C ALA A 140 3.69 -14.49 -0.25
N THR A 141 4.71 -15.03 0.43
CA THR A 141 4.78 -16.46 0.75
C THR A 141 3.61 -16.91 1.62
N ALA A 142 3.32 -16.15 2.68
CA ALA A 142 2.19 -16.43 3.56
C ALA A 142 0.85 -16.35 2.81
N TYR A 143 0.66 -15.31 1.97
CA TYR A 143 -0.53 -15.18 1.13
C TYR A 143 -0.71 -16.40 0.22
N HIS A 144 0.31 -16.79 -0.55
CA HIS A 144 0.17 -17.90 -1.50
C HIS A 144 -0.04 -19.24 -0.81
N ASN A 145 0.62 -19.48 0.33
CA ASN A 145 0.45 -20.70 1.11
C ASN A 145 -0.97 -20.81 1.67
N GLU A 146 -1.48 -19.75 2.28
CA GLU A 146 -2.83 -19.73 2.85
C GLU A 146 -3.90 -19.79 1.75
N LEU A 147 -3.67 -19.14 0.61
CA LEU A 147 -4.58 -19.25 -0.55
C LEU A 147 -4.62 -20.68 -1.08
N LYS A 148 -3.47 -21.35 -1.19
CA LYS A 148 -3.39 -22.74 -1.62
C LYS A 148 -4.04 -23.69 -0.61
N ALA A 149 -3.91 -23.43 0.68
CA ALA A 149 -4.43 -24.28 1.74
C ALA A 149 -5.95 -24.13 1.92
N SER A 150 -6.46 -22.89 1.88
CA SER A 150 -7.85 -22.57 2.23
C SER A 150 -8.76 -22.27 1.05
N GLY A 151 -8.20 -21.90 -0.11
CA GLY A 151 -8.95 -21.35 -1.24
C GLY A 151 -9.61 -19.98 -0.96
N ASN A 152 -9.33 -19.37 0.20
CA ASN A 152 -10.01 -18.15 0.66
C ASN A 152 -9.07 -16.94 0.58
N LYS A 153 -9.39 -16.01 -0.33
CA LYS A 153 -8.60 -14.78 -0.54
C LYS A 153 -8.53 -13.88 0.69
N ALA A 154 -9.62 -13.76 1.46
CA ALA A 154 -9.63 -12.90 2.65
C ALA A 154 -8.70 -13.45 3.76
N LYS A 155 -8.70 -14.78 3.95
CA LYS A 155 -7.74 -15.44 4.86
C LYS A 155 -6.30 -15.28 4.37
N ALA A 156 -6.06 -15.48 3.08
CA ALA A 156 -4.75 -15.31 2.47
C ALA A 156 -4.20 -13.88 2.64
N LYS A 157 -5.05 -12.88 2.41
CA LYS A 157 -4.74 -11.47 2.65
C LYS A 157 -4.37 -11.17 4.10
N ALA A 158 -5.14 -11.69 5.05
CA ALA A 158 -4.85 -11.54 6.47
C ALA A 158 -3.50 -12.17 6.86
N ALA A 159 -3.23 -13.40 6.41
CA ALA A 159 -1.98 -14.10 6.64
C ALA A 159 -0.77 -13.35 6.05
N GLY A 160 -0.93 -12.79 4.84
CA GLY A 160 0.09 -11.98 4.20
C GLY A 160 0.44 -10.72 5.02
N PHE A 161 -0.57 -9.96 5.45
CA PHE A 161 -0.33 -8.77 6.29
C PHE A 161 0.25 -9.11 7.67
N GLU A 162 -0.16 -10.22 8.27
CA GLU A 162 0.36 -10.68 9.55
C GLU A 162 1.84 -11.03 9.44
N ALA A 163 2.25 -11.78 8.42
CA ALA A 163 3.65 -12.13 8.19
C ALA A 163 4.54 -10.89 8.03
N MET A 164 4.06 -9.85 7.35
CA MET A 164 4.79 -8.58 7.17
C MET A 164 4.98 -7.78 8.48
N ALA A 165 4.13 -8.02 9.49
CA ALA A 165 4.19 -7.33 10.76
C ALA A 165 5.23 -7.94 11.72
N VAL A 166 5.66 -9.17 11.47
CA VAL A 166 6.66 -9.86 12.29
C VAL A 166 8.04 -9.29 12.00
N ARG A 167 8.76 -8.86 13.05
CA ARG A 167 10.20 -8.62 12.96
C ARG A 167 10.93 -9.86 13.51
N PRO A 168 11.86 -10.47 12.78
CA PRO A 168 12.67 -11.54 13.34
C PRO A 168 13.52 -10.99 14.49
N ALA A 169 13.39 -11.57 15.68
CA ALA A 169 14.14 -11.17 16.87
C ALA A 169 15.68 -11.29 16.73
N ASN A 170 16.16 -11.89 15.64
CA ASN A 170 17.55 -12.31 15.47
C ASN A 170 18.40 -11.34 14.62
N ILE A 171 17.82 -10.22 14.15
CA ILE A 171 18.53 -9.23 13.31
C ILE A 171 19.05 -8.04 14.14
N ASP A 172 18.64 -7.91 15.41
CA ASP A 172 19.00 -6.82 16.34
C ASP A 172 20.47 -6.82 16.84
N GLY A 173 21.36 -7.60 16.21
CA GLY A 173 22.77 -7.74 16.62
C GLY A 173 23.78 -6.86 15.88
N GLY A 174 23.35 -6.08 14.87
CA GLY A 174 24.24 -5.42 13.92
C GLY A 174 24.24 -3.90 14.01
N ILE A 175 24.71 -3.33 15.13
CA ILE A 175 25.01 -1.90 15.35
C ILE A 175 24.08 -0.92 14.59
N ASP A 176 22.88 -0.73 15.13
CA ASP A 176 22.20 0.56 15.04
C ASP A 176 22.69 1.41 16.22
N ARG A 177 23.44 2.48 15.94
CA ARG A 177 23.78 3.49 16.95
C ARG A 177 22.60 4.40 17.21
#